data_AF-A0A2H1E5F4-F1
#
_entry.id   AF-A0A2H1E5F4-F1
#
_cell.length_a   1.000
_cell.length_b   1.000
_cell.length_c   1.000
_cell.angle_alpha   90.00
_cell.angle_beta   90.00
_cell.angle_gamma   90.00
#
_symmetry.space_group_name_H-M   'P 1'
#
loop_
_entity.id
_entity.type
_entity.pdbx_description
1 polymer ?
#
loop_
_entity_poly.entity_id
_entity_poly.type
_entity_poly.pdbx_seq_one_letter_code
_entity_poly.pdbx_strand_id
1 'polypeptide(L)'
;MNPLLLIGVAIGLGKLLVKAFSSNSEFEEIEHKDIYKNFLIDQDDDELTDTVLKQKITYSINRLIKETKGFKIGKSGNPKARTSNHKKYDKMFLLCGSSDKELINTLESHYNTKYIKDKKNDNKKEGSAGVAVAVNEKYYLYLVTRKK
;
A
#
# COMPACT_ATOMS: atom_id res chain seq x y z
N MET A 1 26.20 33.99 -39.84
CA MET A 1 25.42 32.95 -39.13
C MET A 1 25.59 33.19 -37.64
N ASN A 2 24.55 33.70 -36.96
CA ASN A 2 24.60 34.20 -35.59
C ASN A 2 24.61 33.05 -34.55
N PRO A 3 25.58 32.98 -33.62
CA PRO A 3 25.62 31.98 -32.56
C PRO A 3 24.93 32.48 -31.28
N LEU A 4 23.69 33.00 -31.41
CA LEU A 4 22.97 33.66 -30.30
C LEU A 4 21.69 32.93 -29.85
N LEU A 5 21.55 31.65 -30.22
CA LEU A 5 20.33 30.85 -30.00
C LEU A 5 20.51 29.64 -29.07
N LEU A 6 21.58 29.61 -28.27
CA LEU A 6 21.86 28.48 -27.37
C LEU A 6 21.98 28.83 -25.88
N ILE A 7 21.86 30.10 -25.49
CA ILE A 7 21.98 30.51 -24.07
C ILE A 7 20.60 30.73 -23.40
N GLY A 8 19.52 30.88 -24.17
CA GLY A 8 18.17 31.12 -23.63
C GLY A 8 17.46 29.90 -23.06
N VAL A 9 17.85 28.67 -23.43
CA VAL A 9 17.13 27.45 -23.03
C VAL A 9 17.60 26.90 -21.68
N ALA A 10 18.87 27.15 -21.30
CA ALA A 10 19.43 26.64 -20.05
C ALA A 10 18.87 27.35 -18.80
N ILE A 11 18.61 28.66 -18.88
CA ILE A 11 18.08 29.45 -17.75
C ILE A 11 16.60 29.10 -17.49
N GLY A 12 15.84 28.80 -18.55
CA GLY A 12 14.44 28.37 -18.46
C GLY A 12 14.29 27.02 -17.75
N LEU A 13 15.13 26.04 -18.11
CA LEU A 13 15.15 24.72 -17.48
C LEU A 13 15.62 24.77 -16.03
N GLY A 14 16.62 25.59 -15.70
CA GLY A 14 17.06 25.79 -14.32
C GLY A 14 15.95 26.35 -13.43
N LYS A 15 15.22 27.37 -13.90
CA LYS A 15 14.06 27.91 -13.16
C LYS A 15 12.90 26.92 -13.09
N LEU A 16 12.65 26.11 -14.12
CA LEU A 16 11.59 25.09 -14.08
C LEU A 16 11.93 23.95 -13.14
N LEU A 17 13.19 23.49 -13.11
CA LEU A 17 13.68 22.48 -12.18
C LEU A 17 13.67 23.01 -10.74
N VAL A 18 14.17 24.23 -10.50
CA VAL A 18 14.05 24.85 -9.18
C VAL A 18 12.58 25.02 -8.81
N LYS A 19 11.67 25.39 -9.70
CA LYS A 19 10.23 25.49 -9.36
C LYS A 19 9.57 24.12 -9.12
N ALA A 20 10.01 23.07 -9.80
CA ALA A 20 9.57 21.68 -9.59
C ALA A 20 10.16 21.05 -8.32
N PHE A 21 11.34 21.52 -7.86
CA PHE A 21 11.97 21.08 -6.62
C PHE A 21 11.71 22.01 -5.42
N SER A 22 11.32 23.27 -5.64
CA SER A 22 10.96 24.26 -4.61
C SER A 22 9.48 24.20 -4.23
N SER A 23 8.63 23.54 -5.02
CA SER A 23 7.29 23.15 -4.56
C SER A 23 7.33 22.03 -3.50
N ASN A 24 8.52 21.57 -3.10
CA ASN A 24 8.71 20.64 -1.98
C ASN A 24 8.77 21.33 -0.61
N SER A 25 8.32 22.58 -0.48
CA SER A 25 8.36 23.32 0.80
C SER A 25 7.01 23.50 1.52
N GLU A 26 5.92 22.90 1.01
CA GLU A 26 4.65 22.80 1.75
C GLU A 26 3.92 21.48 1.46
N PHE A 27 4.64 20.35 1.48
CA PHE A 27 3.95 19.15 1.93
C PHE A 27 3.85 19.28 3.43
N GLU A 28 2.78 19.94 3.89
CA GLU A 28 2.20 19.59 5.18
C GLU A 28 2.24 18.07 5.25
N GLU A 29 3.00 17.58 6.22
CA GLU A 29 3.13 16.18 6.54
C GLU A 29 1.71 15.67 6.76
N ILE A 30 1.10 15.06 5.73
CA ILE A 30 -0.19 14.39 5.89
C ILE A 30 0.12 13.22 6.81
N GLU A 31 0.00 13.45 8.12
CA GLU A 31 -0.01 12.43 9.14
C GLU A 31 -1.16 11.49 8.80
N HIS A 32 -0.88 10.45 8.01
CA HIS A 32 -1.82 9.37 7.75
C HIS A 32 -1.97 8.55 9.03
N LYS A 33 -2.80 9.06 9.96
CA LYS A 33 -3.06 8.55 11.31
C LYS A 33 -3.69 7.15 11.38
N ASP A 34 -3.94 6.50 10.26
CA ASP A 34 -4.77 5.29 10.21
C ASP A 34 -4.09 4.07 9.56
N ILE A 35 -2.74 3.96 9.66
CA ILE A 35 -2.04 2.68 9.40
C ILE A 35 -1.83 1.96 10.73
N TYR A 36 -2.55 0.86 10.91
CA TYR A 36 -2.56 0.06 12.13
C TYR A 36 -1.68 -1.18 11.98
N LYS A 37 -0.80 -1.41 12.96
CA LYS A 37 0.12 -2.56 13.02
C LYS A 37 -0.26 -3.60 14.07
N ASN A 38 -1.35 -3.42 14.81
CA ASN A 38 -1.74 -4.31 15.91
C ASN A 38 -2.17 -5.72 15.46
N PHE A 39 -2.27 -5.97 14.15
CA PHE A 39 -2.51 -7.28 13.54
C PHE A 39 -1.33 -7.77 12.69
N LEU A 40 -0.21 -7.02 12.68
CA LEU A 40 0.95 -7.33 11.86
C LEU A 40 1.69 -8.53 12.45
N ILE A 41 1.85 -9.55 11.63
CA ILE A 41 2.78 -10.65 11.83
C ILE A 41 4.05 -10.29 11.06
N ASP A 42 5.22 -10.36 11.71
CA ASP A 42 6.49 -10.13 11.03
C ASP A 42 7.07 -11.50 10.68
N GLN A 43 6.80 -11.99 9.48
CA GLN A 43 7.09 -13.38 9.12
C GLN A 43 8.60 -13.67 9.02
N ASP A 44 9.41 -12.63 8.82
CA ASP A 44 10.88 -12.78 8.86
C ASP A 44 11.38 -13.09 10.28
N ASP A 45 10.66 -12.63 11.33
CA ASP A 45 11.03 -12.85 12.74
C ASP A 45 10.21 -14.00 13.39
N ASP A 46 8.91 -14.10 13.06
CA ASP A 46 7.98 -15.05 13.66
C ASP A 46 8.09 -16.47 13.06
N GLU A 47 8.59 -16.59 11.82
CA GLU A 47 8.82 -17.85 11.09
C GLU A 47 7.66 -18.88 11.17
N LEU A 48 6.41 -18.40 11.16
CA LEU A 48 5.24 -19.26 11.32
C LEU A 48 5.08 -20.21 10.12
N THR A 49 4.63 -21.44 10.39
CA THR A 49 4.20 -22.34 9.32
C THR A 49 3.05 -21.73 8.52
N ASP A 50 2.95 -22.07 7.23
CA ASP A 50 1.90 -21.54 6.33
C ASP A 50 0.48 -21.70 6.91
N THR A 51 0.19 -22.85 7.53
CA THR A 51 -1.10 -23.11 8.19
C THR A 51 -1.37 -22.13 9.34
N VAL A 52 -0.41 -21.96 10.25
CA VAL A 52 -0.57 -21.09 11.43
C VAL A 52 -0.64 -19.62 10.99
N LEU A 53 0.21 -19.22 10.04
CA LEU A 53 0.20 -17.88 9.45
C LEU A 53 -1.18 -17.57 8.86
N LYS A 54 -1.72 -18.47 8.03
CA LYS A 54 -3.03 -18.28 7.40
C LYS A 54 -4.18 -18.26 8.41
N GLN A 55 -4.10 -19.06 9.47
CA GLN A 55 -5.10 -19.04 10.54
C GLN A 55 -5.13 -17.68 11.26
N LYS A 56 -3.96 -17.15 11.65
CA LYS A 56 -3.87 -15.85 12.32
C LYS A 56 -4.34 -14.70 11.42
N ILE A 57 -3.90 -14.65 10.16
CA ILE A 57 -4.34 -13.62 9.21
C ILE A 57 -5.85 -13.72 8.96
N THR A 58 -6.39 -14.95 8.77
CA THR A 58 -7.84 -15.17 8.59
C THR A 58 -8.63 -14.63 9.80
N TYR A 59 -8.17 -14.90 11.02
CA TYR A 59 -8.81 -14.39 12.23
C TYR A 59 -8.85 -12.85 12.23
N SER A 60 -7.71 -12.20 11.94
CA SER A 60 -7.62 -10.74 11.86
C SER A 60 -8.58 -10.15 10.80
N ILE A 61 -8.59 -10.71 9.58
CA ILE A 61 -9.50 -10.27 8.51
C ILE A 61 -10.96 -10.41 8.95
N ASN A 62 -11.36 -11.59 9.44
CA ASN A 62 -12.74 -11.86 9.85
C ASN A 62 -13.21 -10.93 10.97
N ARG A 63 -12.32 -10.56 11.89
CA ARG A 63 -12.61 -9.58 12.93
C ARG A 63 -12.83 -8.19 12.34
N LEU A 64 -11.95 -7.75 11.45
CA LEU A 64 -11.99 -6.41 10.84
C LEU A 64 -13.21 -6.21 9.93
N ILE A 65 -13.58 -7.20 9.10
CA ILE A 65 -14.65 -7.01 8.10
C ILE A 65 -16.07 -6.97 8.68
N LYS A 66 -16.27 -7.46 9.92
CA LYS A 66 -17.58 -7.41 10.60
C LYS A 66 -18.06 -5.98 10.81
N GLU A 67 -17.14 -5.08 11.13
CA GLU A 67 -17.44 -3.71 11.56
C GLU A 67 -17.43 -2.68 10.41
N THR A 68 -17.20 -3.12 9.17
CA THR A 68 -16.94 -2.22 8.02
C THR A 68 -18.07 -2.23 7.01
N LYS A 69 -18.17 -1.16 6.21
CA LYS A 69 -19.09 -1.05 5.05
C LYS A 69 -18.52 -1.73 3.81
N GLY A 70 -17.20 -1.65 3.64
CA GLY A 70 -16.47 -2.21 2.51
C GLY A 70 -15.00 -2.41 2.86
N PHE A 71 -14.34 -3.34 2.19
CA PHE A 71 -12.93 -3.62 2.41
C PHE A 71 -12.23 -4.02 1.12
N LYS A 72 -10.90 -3.89 1.10
CA LYS A 72 -10.04 -4.42 0.04
C LYS A 72 -8.79 -5.01 0.66
N ILE A 73 -8.35 -6.14 0.12
CA ILE A 73 -7.08 -6.79 0.47
C ILE A 73 -6.09 -6.51 -0.63
N GLY A 74 -4.86 -6.18 -0.26
CA GLY A 74 -3.81 -5.93 -1.24
C GLY A 74 -2.42 -6.04 -0.64
N LYS A 75 -1.42 -5.79 -1.50
CA LYS A 75 -0.01 -5.74 -1.13
C LYS A 75 0.65 -4.40 -1.42
N SER A 76 1.68 -4.07 -0.64
CA SER A 76 2.56 -2.92 -0.88
C SER A 76 3.92 -3.11 -0.24
N GLY A 77 4.98 -2.58 -0.83
CA GLY A 77 6.25 -2.39 -0.11
C GLY A 77 6.37 -1.02 0.55
N ASN A 78 5.47 -0.08 0.25
CA ASN A 78 5.37 1.22 0.91
C ASN A 78 3.93 1.47 1.36
N PRO A 79 3.55 1.07 2.59
CA PRO A 79 2.21 1.29 3.11
C PRO A 79 1.81 2.76 3.13
N LYS A 80 2.72 3.67 3.52
CA LYS A 80 2.44 5.12 3.59
C LYS A 80 2.04 5.68 2.22
N ALA A 81 2.84 5.42 1.19
CA ALA A 81 2.52 5.85 -0.18
C ALA A 81 1.33 5.10 -0.79
N ARG A 82 1.02 3.90 -0.32
CA ARG A 82 -0.17 3.17 -0.79
C ARG A 82 -1.45 3.73 -0.19
N THR A 83 -1.45 4.08 1.10
CA THR A 83 -2.61 4.67 1.78
C THR A 83 -3.01 6.01 1.16
N SER A 84 -2.05 6.85 0.76
CA SER A 84 -2.36 8.13 0.10
C SER A 84 -3.12 7.97 -1.23
N ASN A 85 -2.92 6.84 -1.93
CA ASN A 85 -3.66 6.49 -3.15
C ASN A 85 -5.05 5.89 -2.87
N HIS A 86 -5.34 5.50 -1.63
CA HIS A 86 -6.56 4.84 -1.20
C HIS A 86 -7.58 5.82 -0.60
N LYS A 87 -7.84 6.95 -1.28
CA LYS A 87 -8.66 8.07 -0.77
C LYS A 87 -10.07 7.71 -0.29
N LYS A 88 -10.63 6.59 -0.77
CA LYS A 88 -11.97 6.10 -0.38
C LYS A 88 -11.98 5.22 0.88
N TYR A 89 -10.81 4.87 1.41
CA TYR A 89 -10.66 4.00 2.58
C TYR A 89 -10.16 4.82 3.77
N ASP A 90 -10.77 4.59 4.93
CA ASP A 90 -10.48 5.35 6.15
C ASP A 90 -9.33 4.74 6.94
N LYS A 91 -9.08 3.44 6.80
CA LYS A 91 -8.07 2.72 7.59
C LYS A 91 -7.33 1.70 6.76
N MET A 92 -6.05 1.52 7.07
CA MET A 92 -5.21 0.42 6.60
C MET A 92 -4.72 -0.40 7.78
N PHE A 93 -4.92 -1.70 7.74
CA PHE A 93 -4.39 -2.65 8.71
C PHE A 93 -3.31 -3.49 8.03
N LEU A 94 -2.09 -3.47 8.54
CA LEU A 94 -1.04 -4.39 8.11
C LEU A 94 -1.27 -5.73 8.77
N LEU A 95 -1.22 -6.81 7.97
CA LEU A 95 -1.57 -8.16 8.40
C LEU A 95 -0.36 -9.09 8.44
N CYS A 96 0.54 -8.95 7.47
CA CYS A 96 1.76 -9.73 7.37
C CYS A 96 2.84 -8.88 6.69
N GLY A 97 4.04 -8.87 7.24
CA GLY A 97 5.24 -8.30 6.63
C GLY A 97 6.27 -9.39 6.37
N SER A 98 6.98 -9.33 5.24
CA SER A 98 8.12 -10.20 4.96
C SER A 98 9.01 -9.59 3.88
N SER A 99 10.29 -9.95 3.91
CA SER A 99 11.24 -9.77 2.82
C SER A 99 10.94 -10.64 1.59
N ASP A 100 10.21 -11.75 1.76
CA ASP A 100 9.79 -12.63 0.67
C ASP A 100 8.58 -12.04 -0.08
N LYS A 101 8.86 -11.51 -1.28
CA LYS A 101 7.84 -10.99 -2.19
C LYS A 101 6.84 -12.06 -2.63
N GLU A 102 7.29 -13.27 -2.92
CA GLU A 102 6.44 -14.33 -3.46
C GLU A 102 5.51 -14.91 -2.40
N LEU A 103 5.95 -14.95 -1.15
CA LEU A 103 5.06 -15.20 -0.02
C LEU A 103 3.91 -14.18 0.02
N ILE A 104 4.22 -12.87 -0.01
CA ILE A 104 3.19 -11.83 0.04
C ILE A 104 2.26 -11.89 -1.19
N ASN A 105 2.78 -12.20 -2.38
CA ASN A 105 1.98 -12.42 -3.58
C ASN A 105 1.00 -13.60 -3.41
N THR A 106 1.51 -14.73 -2.92
CA THR A 106 0.71 -15.93 -2.67
C THR A 106 -0.39 -15.66 -1.65
N LEU A 107 -0.06 -14.98 -0.55
CA LEU A 107 -1.04 -14.62 0.48
C LEU A 107 -2.13 -13.69 -0.08
N GLU A 108 -1.76 -12.65 -0.84
CA GLU A 108 -2.73 -11.76 -1.49
C GLU A 108 -3.68 -12.54 -2.40
N SER A 109 -3.13 -13.40 -3.27
CA SER A 109 -3.91 -14.23 -4.20
C SER A 109 -4.87 -15.16 -3.46
N HIS A 110 -4.39 -15.83 -2.42
CA HIS A 110 -5.18 -16.70 -1.56
C HIS A 110 -6.37 -15.95 -0.95
N TYR A 111 -6.13 -14.78 -0.33
CA TYR A 111 -7.19 -14.05 0.36
C TYR A 111 -8.16 -13.34 -0.58
N ASN A 112 -7.69 -12.85 -1.73
CA ASN A 112 -8.58 -12.35 -2.76
C ASN A 112 -9.54 -13.44 -3.23
N THR A 113 -9.04 -14.66 -3.44
CA THR A 113 -9.87 -15.82 -3.80
C THR A 113 -10.84 -16.20 -2.68
N LYS A 114 -10.35 -16.32 -1.44
CA LYS A 114 -11.14 -16.72 -0.27
C LYS A 114 -12.32 -15.77 -0.01
N TYR A 115 -12.09 -14.47 -0.10
CA TYR A 115 -13.09 -13.45 0.17
C TYR A 115 -13.77 -12.93 -1.09
N ILE A 116 -13.53 -13.51 -2.27
CA ILE A 116 -14.06 -12.95 -3.52
C ILE A 116 -15.57 -12.84 -3.47
N LYS A 117 -16.28 -13.83 -2.89
CA LYS A 117 -17.75 -13.87 -2.84
C LYS A 117 -18.38 -12.92 -1.81
N ASP A 118 -17.60 -12.35 -0.88
CA ASP A 118 -18.11 -11.39 0.10
C ASP A 118 -18.69 -10.14 -0.61
N LYS A 119 -19.86 -9.68 -0.17
CA LYS A 119 -20.56 -8.52 -0.76
C LYS A 119 -19.85 -7.20 -0.45
N LYS A 120 -19.07 -7.14 0.62
CA LYS A 120 -18.29 -5.97 1.06
C LYS A 120 -16.89 -5.93 0.45
N ASN A 121 -16.45 -6.98 -0.26
CA ASN A 121 -15.13 -7.03 -0.86
C ASN A 121 -15.08 -6.23 -2.17
N ASP A 122 -14.32 -5.13 -2.14
CA ASP A 122 -14.13 -4.22 -3.25
C ASP A 122 -13.13 -4.74 -4.31
N ASN A 123 -12.34 -5.79 -4.02
CA ASN A 123 -11.40 -6.37 -5.00
C ASN A 123 -12.10 -6.86 -6.29
N LYS A 124 -13.36 -7.29 -6.21
CA LYS A 124 -14.18 -7.72 -7.35
C LYS A 124 -14.28 -6.65 -8.45
N LYS A 125 -14.31 -5.37 -8.08
CA LYS A 125 -14.58 -4.26 -9.01
C LYS A 125 -13.30 -3.62 -9.56
N GLU A 126 -12.19 -3.78 -8.85
CA GLU A 126 -10.99 -2.96 -9.06
C GLU A 126 -9.72 -3.76 -9.35
N GLY A 127 -9.80 -5.09 -9.29
CA GLY A 127 -8.64 -5.96 -9.51
C GLY A 127 -7.58 -5.89 -8.39
N SER A 128 -6.54 -6.70 -8.54
CA SER A 128 -5.47 -6.88 -7.54
C SER A 128 -4.06 -6.89 -8.16
N ALA A 129 -3.91 -6.49 -9.42
CA ALA A 129 -2.67 -6.62 -10.18
C ALA A 129 -1.63 -5.51 -9.91
N GLY A 130 -1.65 -4.87 -8.74
CA GLY A 130 -0.70 -3.82 -8.41
C GLY A 130 0.69 -4.38 -8.15
N VAL A 131 1.71 -3.90 -8.88
CA VAL A 131 3.10 -4.19 -8.54
C VAL A 131 3.42 -3.58 -7.17
N ALA A 132 4.09 -4.36 -6.32
CA ALA A 132 4.66 -3.87 -5.07
C ALA A 132 6.18 -3.78 -5.23
N VAL A 133 6.72 -2.59 -4.98
CA VAL A 133 8.16 -2.34 -4.87
C VAL A 133 8.46 -2.22 -3.38
N ALA A 134 9.38 -3.04 -2.85
CA ALA A 134 9.82 -2.99 -1.47
C ALA A 134 10.39 -1.62 -1.12
N VAL A 135 10.10 -1.13 0.09
CA VAL A 135 10.83 -0.06 0.74
C VAL A 135 11.38 -0.63 2.03
N ASN A 136 12.68 -0.44 2.26
CA ASN A 136 13.43 -1.09 3.35
C ASN A 136 13.30 -2.62 3.30
N GLU A 137 13.38 -3.19 2.09
CA GLU A 137 13.39 -4.64 1.83
C GLU A 137 12.15 -5.42 2.29
N LYS A 138 11.12 -4.76 2.82
CA LYS A 138 9.88 -5.41 3.26
C LYS A 138 8.72 -5.21 2.29
N TYR A 139 7.92 -6.26 2.18
CA TYR A 139 6.62 -6.30 1.54
C TYR A 139 5.55 -6.56 2.59
N TYR A 140 4.36 -6.00 2.39
CA TYR A 140 3.26 -6.10 3.34
C TYR A 140 1.99 -6.55 2.64
N LEU A 141 1.33 -7.54 3.24
CA LEU A 141 -0.10 -7.78 3.04
C LEU A 141 -0.88 -6.82 3.94
N TYR A 142 -1.87 -6.14 3.38
CA TYR A 142 -2.74 -5.24 4.11
C TYR A 142 -4.22 -5.46 3.79
N LEU A 143 -5.06 -4.95 4.69
CA LEU A 143 -6.49 -4.79 4.47
C LEU A 143 -6.87 -3.33 4.71
N VAL A 144 -7.52 -2.70 3.73
CA VAL A 144 -8.09 -1.36 3.86
C VAL A 144 -9.60 -1.44 4.05
N THR A 145 -10.17 -0.52 4.85
CA THR A 145 -11.59 -0.54 5.22
C THR A 145 -12.26 0.80 5.05
N ARG A 146 -13.55 0.78 4.70
CA ARG A 146 -14.46 1.92 4.74
C ARG A 146 -15.32 1.81 5.99
N LYS A 147 -15.32 2.85 6.83
CA LYS A 147 -16.15 2.95 8.03
C LYS A 147 -17.63 2.89 7.63
N LYS A 148 -18.44 2.39 8.57
CA LYS A 148 -19.89 2.51 8.49
C LYS A 148 -20.33 3.95 8.57
#